data_AF-A0A401IC99-F1
#
_entry.id   AF-A0A401IC99-F1
#
_cell.length_a   1.000
_cell.length_b   1.000
_cell.length_c   1.000
_cell.angle_alpha   90.00
_cell.angle_beta   90.00
_cell.angle_gamma   90.00
#
_symmetry.space_group_name_H-M   'P 1'
#
loop_
_entity.id
_entity.type
_entity.pdbx_description
1 polymer ?
#
loop_
_entity_poly.entity_id
_entity_poly.type
_entity_poly.pdbx_seq_one_letter_code
_entity_poly.pdbx_strand_id
1 'polypeptide(L)'
;MKVTQEKLPDSQIGLKIEIPAETLKKAYEKTVNNLARTANIPGFRKGKVPRQILLQRLGKQYIKAATLEELIQETVKNVIKEESLEVLGNNYLLRSSFEELIGKFNTEEPLTFLAAVDVPPTVELGDYHTLSIKAEETVYNPQKLEDWLKERQEKQATLVPVEDRPLQMGDVAIVDYEGRFAPAEGEELSSEPIPGVHGKDFRVDLEEGRFIAGMVEGMVGMNPEEIKDISLVFPDEYPQEDLAGQPVVFRITLKEIKEKELPELDDDFAEEVSKYETIAELRESLEKEFQEEAANATKKSTQDAIIAQLMELCTADIPDTMIQDQITQVLTQTAMQMEQMGIDLRQLFTQENLPKLRENARPEAFARLKQTLVIKEIAKVENIKIGESAIQERSQTVIEQLSGQQVDADKLRQLVYDDLLAEATLDWLQDKATVELVPEGTLKAAETEETEETEETQTIDVSASDSEE
;
A
#
# COMPACT_ATOMS: atom_id res chain seq x y z
N MET A 1 34.35 0.05 -35.36
CA MET A 1 33.10 0.52 -34.73
C MET A 1 33.43 1.83 -34.04
N LYS A 2 32.55 2.83 -34.10
CA LYS A 2 32.69 4.05 -33.30
C LYS A 2 31.54 4.11 -32.31
N VAL A 3 31.86 4.36 -31.06
CA VAL A 3 30.89 4.54 -29.98
C VAL A 3 31.04 5.97 -29.49
N THR A 4 29.92 6.67 -29.35
CA THR A 4 29.88 7.98 -28.69
C THR A 4 28.87 7.88 -27.55
N GLN A 5 29.29 8.27 -26.36
CA GLN A 5 28.47 8.26 -25.16
C GLN A 5 27.91 9.66 -24.92
N GLU A 6 26.66 9.74 -24.53
CA GLU A 6 25.96 10.96 -24.17
C GLU A 6 25.17 10.72 -22.88
N LYS A 7 25.25 11.64 -21.90
CA LYS A 7 24.41 11.56 -20.70
C LYS A 7 23.00 12.02 -21.05
N LEU A 8 22.02 11.19 -20.73
CA LEU A 8 20.60 11.47 -20.92
C LEU A 8 19.91 11.68 -19.55
N PRO A 9 18.72 12.29 -19.52
CA PRO A 9 17.87 12.34 -18.33
C PRO A 9 17.54 10.93 -17.79
N ASP A 10 17.02 10.86 -16.56
CA ASP A 10 16.61 9.61 -15.88
C ASP A 10 17.75 8.61 -15.65
N SER A 11 18.98 9.11 -15.44
CA SER A 11 20.19 8.30 -15.29
C SER A 11 20.37 7.28 -16.42
N GLN A 12 20.22 7.75 -17.66
CA GLN A 12 20.47 6.96 -18.85
C GLN A 12 21.76 7.40 -19.54
N ILE A 13 22.49 6.43 -20.12
CA ILE A 13 23.59 6.70 -21.05
C ILE A 13 23.13 6.38 -22.46
N GLY A 14 23.08 7.41 -23.30
CA GLY A 14 22.88 7.30 -24.73
C GLY A 14 24.15 6.78 -25.40
N LEU A 15 24.03 5.66 -26.08
CA LEU A 15 25.06 5.04 -26.90
C LEU A 15 24.73 5.27 -28.37
N LYS A 16 25.53 6.11 -29.04
CA LYS A 16 25.53 6.24 -30.49
C LYS A 16 26.56 5.29 -31.07
N ILE A 17 26.10 4.21 -31.70
CA ILE A 17 26.95 3.14 -32.21
C ILE A 17 26.94 3.15 -33.73
N GLU A 18 28.12 3.35 -34.32
CA GLU A 18 28.35 3.23 -35.76
C GLU A 18 28.97 1.87 -36.08
N ILE A 19 28.19 1.02 -36.74
CA ILE A 19 28.61 -0.30 -37.22
C ILE A 19 29.19 -0.16 -38.64
N PRO A 20 30.45 -0.58 -38.87
CA PRO A 20 31.04 -0.56 -40.21
C PRO A 20 30.39 -1.61 -41.13
N ALA A 21 30.38 -1.31 -42.44
CA ALA A 21 29.82 -2.17 -43.49
C ALA A 21 30.38 -3.60 -43.47
N GLU A 22 31.66 -3.80 -43.14
CA GLU A 22 32.26 -5.13 -43.05
C GLU A 22 31.60 -6.02 -41.99
N THR A 23 31.28 -5.44 -40.83
CA THR A 23 30.60 -6.15 -39.74
C THR A 23 29.16 -6.45 -40.10
N LEU A 24 28.46 -5.51 -40.75
CA LEU A 24 27.09 -5.70 -41.26
C LEU A 24 27.03 -6.84 -42.28
N LYS A 25 27.97 -6.90 -43.21
CA LYS A 25 28.05 -7.96 -44.21
C LYS A 25 28.31 -9.33 -43.58
N LYS A 26 29.25 -9.42 -42.64
CA LYS A 26 29.53 -10.66 -41.89
C LYS A 26 28.32 -11.14 -41.09
N ALA A 27 27.63 -10.22 -40.41
CA ALA A 27 26.41 -10.53 -39.66
C ALA A 27 25.30 -11.02 -40.59
N TYR A 28 25.07 -10.33 -41.71
CA TYR A 28 24.07 -10.74 -42.70
C TYR A 28 24.33 -12.13 -43.27
N GLU A 29 25.59 -12.45 -43.59
CA GLU A 29 25.97 -13.79 -44.05
C GLU A 29 25.78 -14.86 -42.96
N LYS A 30 26.12 -14.55 -41.70
CA LYS A 30 25.89 -15.42 -40.54
C LYS A 30 24.39 -15.72 -40.35
N THR A 31 23.53 -14.70 -40.36
CA THR A 31 22.07 -14.87 -40.23
C THR A 31 21.50 -15.67 -41.39
N VAL A 32 21.91 -15.40 -42.63
CA VAL A 32 21.47 -16.17 -43.81
C VAL A 32 21.86 -17.64 -43.69
N ASN A 33 23.07 -17.94 -43.21
CA ASN A 33 23.53 -19.31 -43.00
C ASN A 33 22.77 -20.02 -41.86
N ASN A 34 22.47 -19.31 -40.77
CA ASN A 34 21.68 -19.84 -39.66
C ASN A 34 20.25 -20.12 -40.10
N LEU A 35 19.60 -19.17 -40.78
CA LEU A 35 18.26 -19.35 -41.34
C LEU A 35 18.22 -20.47 -42.38
N ALA A 36 19.26 -20.63 -43.21
CA ALA A 36 19.33 -21.75 -44.16
C ALA A 36 19.41 -23.13 -43.48
N ARG A 37 19.96 -23.20 -42.26
CA ARG A 37 20.02 -24.43 -41.45
C ARG A 37 18.68 -24.73 -40.76
N THR A 38 17.97 -23.71 -40.29
CA THR A 38 16.75 -23.86 -39.48
C THR A 38 15.45 -23.79 -40.28
N ALA A 39 15.44 -23.10 -41.44
CA ALA A 39 14.24 -22.89 -42.23
C ALA A 39 13.67 -24.20 -42.80
N ASN A 40 12.37 -24.40 -42.58
CA ASN A 40 11.61 -25.51 -43.15
C ASN A 40 10.88 -25.03 -44.41
N ILE A 41 11.49 -25.18 -45.58
CA ILE A 41 10.89 -24.76 -46.85
C ILE A 41 10.34 -25.99 -47.58
N PRO A 42 9.03 -26.01 -47.91
CA PRO A 42 8.42 -27.09 -48.69
C PRO A 42 9.20 -27.36 -49.99
N GLY A 43 9.58 -28.61 -50.22
CA GLY A 43 10.36 -29.04 -51.40
C GLY A 43 11.87 -29.09 -51.20
N PHE A 44 12.41 -28.63 -50.06
CA PHE A 44 13.84 -28.69 -49.75
C PHE A 44 14.10 -29.38 -48.41
N ARG A 45 15.14 -30.22 -48.36
CA ARG A 45 15.60 -30.83 -47.10
C ARG A 45 16.20 -29.73 -46.20
N LYS A 46 15.85 -29.74 -44.91
CA LYS A 46 16.41 -28.85 -43.88
C LYS A 46 17.93 -28.75 -44.01
N GLY A 47 18.47 -27.52 -44.05
CA GLY A 47 19.91 -27.26 -44.19
C GLY A 47 20.49 -27.33 -45.61
N LYS A 48 19.68 -27.63 -46.64
CA LYS A 48 20.13 -27.70 -48.05
C LYS A 48 19.34 -26.77 -48.98
N VAL A 49 18.72 -25.73 -48.42
CA VAL A 49 18.00 -24.71 -49.18
C VAL A 49 19.02 -23.77 -49.88
N PRO A 50 18.95 -23.59 -51.21
CA PRO A 50 19.78 -22.61 -51.90
C PRO A 50 19.45 -21.16 -51.46
N ARG A 51 20.49 -20.32 -51.33
CA ARG A 51 20.38 -18.93 -50.82
C ARG A 51 19.33 -18.08 -51.55
N GLN A 52 19.23 -18.20 -52.87
CA GLN A 52 18.24 -17.44 -53.65
C GLN A 52 16.80 -17.82 -53.30
N ILE A 53 16.52 -19.10 -53.09
CA ILE A 53 15.18 -19.59 -52.74
C ILE A 53 14.81 -19.16 -51.32
N LEU A 54 15.78 -19.15 -50.41
CA LEU A 54 15.59 -18.67 -49.04
C LEU A 54 15.20 -17.18 -49.03
N LEU A 55 15.93 -16.34 -49.77
CA LEU A 55 15.65 -14.91 -49.90
C LEU A 55 14.29 -14.62 -50.54
N GLN A 56 13.88 -15.44 -51.51
CA GLN A 56 12.59 -15.31 -52.19
C GLN A 56 11.41 -15.72 -51.30
N ARG A 57 11.59 -16.74 -50.44
CA ARG A 57 10.52 -17.28 -49.60
C ARG A 57 10.36 -16.57 -48.26
N LEU A 58 11.46 -16.20 -47.60
CA LEU A 58 11.41 -15.48 -46.31
C LEU A 58 11.27 -13.96 -46.50
N GLY A 59 11.62 -13.44 -47.67
CA GLY A 59 11.62 -12.01 -47.95
C GLY A 59 12.89 -11.33 -47.43
N LYS A 60 13.40 -10.36 -48.21
CA LYS A 60 14.62 -9.62 -47.86
C LYS A 60 14.47 -8.82 -46.57
N GLN A 61 13.29 -8.27 -46.29
CA GLN A 61 13.03 -7.48 -45.09
C GLN A 61 13.13 -8.31 -43.81
N TYR A 62 12.58 -9.53 -43.80
CA TYR A 62 12.65 -10.42 -42.63
C TYR A 62 14.09 -10.76 -42.26
N ILE A 63 14.93 -11.07 -43.26
CA ILE A 63 16.34 -11.40 -43.04
C ILE A 63 17.11 -10.17 -42.54
N LYS A 64 16.84 -8.98 -43.10
CA LYS A 64 17.42 -7.72 -42.61
C LYS A 64 17.03 -7.45 -41.15
N ALA A 65 15.75 -7.61 -40.80
CA ALA A 65 15.25 -7.44 -39.45
C ALA A 65 15.92 -8.41 -38.48
N ALA A 66 15.96 -9.71 -38.79
CA ALA A 66 16.61 -10.72 -37.96
C ALA A 66 18.11 -10.47 -37.79
N THR A 67 18.81 -10.03 -38.85
CA THR A 67 20.22 -9.65 -38.75
C THR A 67 20.41 -8.42 -37.86
N LEU A 68 19.56 -7.40 -38.01
CA LEU A 68 19.61 -6.18 -37.20
C LEU A 68 19.39 -6.47 -35.72
N GLU A 69 18.38 -7.28 -35.39
CA GLU A 69 18.05 -7.62 -34.00
C GLU A 69 19.21 -8.32 -33.28
N GLU A 70 19.75 -9.39 -33.89
CA GLU A 70 20.91 -10.13 -33.33
C GLU A 70 22.13 -9.21 -33.23
N LEU A 71 22.39 -8.41 -34.27
CA LEU A 71 23.54 -7.51 -34.32
C LEU A 71 23.45 -6.39 -33.28
N ILE A 72 22.32 -5.70 -33.15
CA ILE A 72 22.12 -4.64 -32.16
C ILE A 72 22.32 -5.23 -30.76
N GLN A 73 21.72 -6.39 -30.47
CA GLN A 73 21.86 -7.03 -29.16
C GLN A 73 23.31 -7.42 -28.84
N GLU A 74 24.04 -8.02 -29.80
CA GLU A 74 25.45 -8.42 -29.61
C GLU A 74 26.35 -7.19 -29.47
N THR A 75 26.13 -6.16 -30.30
CA THR A 75 26.96 -4.95 -30.28
C THR A 75 26.77 -4.13 -29.02
N VAL A 76 25.54 -3.92 -28.54
CA VAL A 76 25.29 -3.23 -27.27
C VAL A 76 25.93 -3.99 -26.10
N LYS A 77 25.80 -5.32 -26.05
CA LYS A 77 26.45 -6.15 -25.00
C LYS A 77 27.98 -6.03 -25.01
N ASN A 78 28.59 -5.97 -26.20
CA ASN A 78 30.04 -5.82 -26.32
C ASN A 78 30.49 -4.42 -25.89
N VAL A 79 29.75 -3.38 -26.29
CA VAL A 79 30.04 -1.99 -25.89
C VAL A 79 29.95 -1.81 -24.37
N ILE A 80 28.92 -2.37 -23.72
CA ILE A 80 28.78 -2.34 -22.27
C ILE A 80 30.00 -2.97 -21.57
N LYS A 81 30.50 -4.10 -22.10
CA LYS A 81 31.68 -4.80 -21.55
C LYS A 81 32.98 -4.05 -21.82
N GLU A 82 33.17 -3.50 -23.01
CA GLU A 82 34.38 -2.77 -23.39
C GLU A 82 34.53 -1.48 -22.59
N GLU A 83 33.42 -0.75 -22.38
CA GLU A 83 33.38 0.50 -21.63
C GLU A 83 33.22 0.29 -20.11
N SER A 84 33.09 -0.98 -19.65
CA SER A 84 32.87 -1.35 -18.24
C SER A 84 31.72 -0.55 -17.59
N LEU A 85 30.64 -0.33 -18.34
CA LEU A 85 29.48 0.40 -17.84
C LEU A 85 28.72 -0.47 -16.84
N GLU A 86 28.49 0.06 -15.65
CA GLU A 86 27.57 -0.52 -14.67
C GLU A 86 26.14 -0.28 -15.15
N VAL A 87 25.61 -1.22 -15.93
CA VAL A 87 24.24 -1.15 -16.47
C VAL A 87 23.29 -1.88 -15.55
N LEU A 88 22.13 -1.28 -15.30
CA LEU A 88 21.05 -1.89 -14.55
C LEU A 88 20.27 -2.86 -15.45
N GLY A 89 20.29 -4.13 -15.07
CA GLY A 89 19.63 -5.20 -15.82
C GLY A 89 20.36 -5.60 -17.11
N ASN A 90 19.64 -6.32 -17.98
CA ASN A 90 20.17 -6.87 -19.23
C ASN A 90 19.52 -6.26 -20.48
N ASN A 91 18.68 -5.24 -20.30
CA ASN A 91 17.92 -4.62 -21.38
C ASN A 91 18.53 -3.28 -21.78
N TYR A 92 18.29 -2.91 -23.04
CA TYR A 92 18.62 -1.61 -23.58
C TYR A 92 17.37 -1.05 -24.27
N LEU A 93 17.19 0.26 -24.21
CA LEU A 93 16.11 0.93 -24.92
C LEU A 93 16.63 1.39 -26.28
N LEU A 94 16.13 0.77 -27.35
CA LEU A 94 16.44 1.24 -28.70
C LEU A 94 15.68 2.55 -28.95
N ARG A 95 16.41 3.68 -29.02
CA ARG A 95 15.82 5.00 -29.30
C ARG A 95 15.61 5.25 -30.80
N SER A 96 16.32 4.53 -31.66
CA SER A 96 16.09 4.55 -33.10
C SER A 96 14.89 3.67 -33.49
N SER A 97 14.04 4.16 -34.40
CA SER A 97 12.97 3.33 -34.96
C SER A 97 13.55 2.11 -35.67
N PHE A 98 13.15 0.91 -35.24
CA PHE A 98 13.61 -0.33 -35.84
C PHE A 98 13.23 -0.42 -37.33
N GLU A 99 12.06 0.12 -37.71
CA GLU A 99 11.61 0.17 -39.09
C GLU A 99 12.51 1.06 -39.96
N GLU A 100 12.95 2.20 -39.44
CA GLU A 100 13.91 3.07 -40.13
C GLU A 100 15.28 2.41 -40.29
N LEU A 101 15.74 1.66 -39.29
CA LEU A 101 16.99 0.91 -39.36
C LEU A 101 16.92 -0.18 -40.44
N ILE A 102 15.78 -0.88 -40.59
CA ILE A 102 15.57 -1.84 -41.68
C ILE A 102 15.62 -1.14 -43.05
N GLY A 103 15.02 0.05 -43.16
CA GLY A 103 15.04 0.87 -44.37
C GLY A 103 16.45 1.30 -44.77
N LYS A 104 17.25 1.76 -43.79
CA LYS A 104 18.65 2.20 -43.97
C LYS A 104 19.66 1.06 -44.03
N PHE A 105 19.25 -0.18 -43.72
CA PHE A 105 20.16 -1.32 -43.74
C PHE A 105 20.65 -1.64 -45.15
N ASN A 106 21.92 -1.36 -45.38
CA ASN A 106 22.67 -1.74 -46.57
C ASN A 106 23.96 -2.46 -46.15
N THR A 107 24.33 -3.53 -46.84
CA THR A 107 25.56 -4.28 -46.57
C THR A 107 26.83 -3.54 -46.98
N GLU A 108 26.70 -2.44 -47.74
CA GLU A 108 27.82 -1.66 -48.28
C GLU A 108 28.03 -0.32 -47.56
N GLU A 109 27.08 0.12 -46.73
CA GLU A 109 27.14 1.39 -46.01
C GLU A 109 27.20 1.15 -44.49
N PRO A 110 27.88 2.01 -43.72
CA PRO A 110 27.85 1.95 -42.27
C PRO A 110 26.45 2.27 -41.74
N LEU A 111 26.04 1.60 -40.68
CA LEU A 111 24.76 1.84 -40.01
C LEU A 111 25.01 2.47 -38.65
N THR A 112 24.33 3.57 -38.37
CA THR A 112 24.32 4.20 -37.05
C THR A 112 22.97 3.98 -36.39
N PHE A 113 22.97 3.58 -35.13
CA PHE A 113 21.78 3.51 -34.30
C PHE A 113 22.05 4.10 -32.91
N LEU A 114 20.97 4.51 -32.25
CA LEU A 114 20.96 5.07 -30.90
C LEU A 114 20.30 4.05 -29.97
N ALA A 115 21.02 3.66 -28.93
CA ALA A 115 20.51 2.89 -27.81
C ALA A 115 20.69 3.69 -26.52
N ALA A 116 19.83 3.49 -25.54
CA ALA A 116 20.01 3.97 -24.18
C ALA A 116 20.16 2.76 -23.25
N VAL A 117 21.04 2.90 -22.26
CA VAL A 117 21.22 1.93 -21.19
C VAL A 117 21.02 2.66 -19.87
N ASP A 118 20.31 2.01 -18.95
CA ASP A 118 20.05 2.55 -17.62
C ASP A 118 21.26 2.31 -16.72
N VAL A 119 21.72 3.32 -16.01
CA VAL A 119 22.86 3.24 -15.07
C VAL A 119 22.41 3.57 -13.65
N PRO A 120 23.16 3.13 -12.60
CA PRO A 120 22.86 3.48 -11.22
C PRO A 120 22.63 4.99 -11.07
N PRO A 121 21.51 5.39 -10.45
CA PRO A 121 21.16 6.79 -10.34
C PRO A 121 22.14 7.55 -9.46
N THR A 122 22.40 8.81 -9.81
CA THR A 122 23.12 9.74 -8.94
C THR A 122 22.11 10.55 -8.15
N VAL A 123 22.29 10.61 -6.83
CA VAL A 123 21.41 11.37 -5.92
C VAL A 123 22.11 12.67 -5.53
N GLU A 124 21.39 13.78 -5.64
CA GLU A 124 21.83 15.08 -5.13
C GLU A 124 21.13 15.33 -3.80
N LEU A 125 21.89 15.35 -2.71
CA LEU A 125 21.36 15.31 -1.33
C LEU A 125 20.91 16.65 -0.76
N GLY A 126 21.14 17.78 -1.44
CA GLY A 126 20.84 19.12 -0.93
C GLY A 126 21.46 19.40 0.46
N ASP A 127 20.91 20.39 1.17
CA ASP A 127 21.33 20.78 2.52
C ASP A 127 20.54 20.01 3.61
N TYR A 128 20.84 18.72 3.78
CA TYR A 128 20.15 17.85 4.74
C TYR A 128 20.64 17.96 6.20
N HIS A 129 21.69 18.75 6.48
CA HIS A 129 22.20 18.93 7.85
C HIS A 129 21.40 19.94 8.70
N THR A 130 20.60 20.80 8.06
CA THR A 130 19.82 21.86 8.72
C THR A 130 18.31 21.59 8.62
N LEU A 131 17.92 20.33 8.79
CA LEU A 131 16.51 19.94 8.77
C LEU A 131 15.82 20.48 10.02
N SER A 132 14.77 21.27 9.82
CA SER A 132 13.82 21.68 10.85
C SER A 132 12.51 20.97 10.56
N ILE A 133 12.13 20.01 11.39
CA ILE A 133 10.92 19.21 11.21
C ILE A 133 9.96 19.40 12.36
N LYS A 134 8.66 19.38 12.04
CA LYS A 134 7.60 19.25 13.02
C LYS A 134 7.11 17.80 13.00
N ALA A 135 7.03 17.18 14.16
CA ALA A 135 6.59 15.80 14.30
C ALA A 135 5.48 15.70 15.35
N GLU A 136 4.53 14.80 15.12
CA GLU A 136 3.44 14.59 16.08
C GLU A 136 3.91 13.70 17.24
N GLU A 137 3.71 14.17 18.46
CA GLU A 137 3.95 13.41 19.69
C GLU A 137 2.64 12.76 20.16
N THR A 138 2.65 11.43 20.18
CA THR A 138 1.63 10.63 20.82
C THR A 138 2.07 10.36 22.25
N VAL A 139 1.43 11.01 23.21
CA VAL A 139 1.66 10.79 24.64
C VAL A 139 0.71 9.70 25.14
N TYR A 140 1.23 8.78 25.95
CA TYR A 140 0.40 7.78 26.62
C TYR A 140 -0.69 8.44 27.47
N ASN A 141 -1.94 8.06 27.22
CA ASN A 141 -3.09 8.43 28.06
C ASN A 141 -3.49 7.25 28.95
N PRO A 142 -3.46 7.38 30.29
CA PRO A 142 -3.87 6.32 31.21
C PRO A 142 -5.32 5.86 31.02
N GLN A 143 -6.18 6.68 30.40
CA GLN A 143 -7.55 6.29 30.07
C GLN A 143 -7.61 5.12 29.09
N LYS A 144 -6.64 4.98 28.16
CA LYS A 144 -6.61 3.83 27.24
C LYS A 144 -6.51 2.49 27.96
N LEU A 145 -5.78 2.46 29.08
CA LEU A 145 -5.66 1.26 29.92
C LEU A 145 -7.00 0.93 30.59
N GLU A 146 -7.66 1.95 31.17
CA GLU A 146 -8.94 1.77 31.83
C GLU A 146 -10.05 1.37 30.84
N ASP A 147 -10.06 1.96 29.64
CA ASP A 147 -10.99 1.60 28.57
C ASP A 147 -10.78 0.16 28.09
N TRP A 148 -9.52 -0.26 27.92
CA TRP A 148 -9.19 -1.64 27.56
C TRP A 148 -9.63 -2.64 28.64
N LEU A 149 -9.38 -2.32 29.91
CA LEU A 149 -9.81 -3.16 31.03
C LEU A 149 -11.33 -3.26 31.10
N LYS A 150 -12.04 -2.15 30.91
CA LYS A 150 -13.49 -2.10 30.90
C LYS A 150 -14.08 -2.92 29.74
N GLU A 151 -13.54 -2.79 28.53
CA GLU A 151 -13.99 -3.57 27.36
C GLU A 151 -13.82 -5.08 27.60
N ARG A 152 -12.73 -5.49 28.26
CA ARG A 152 -12.49 -6.90 28.61
C ARG A 152 -13.39 -7.38 29.74
N GLN A 153 -13.62 -6.54 30.75
CA GLN A 153 -14.53 -6.81 31.85
C GLN A 153 -15.98 -7.00 31.34
N GLU A 154 -16.42 -6.17 30.39
CA GLU A 154 -17.74 -6.30 29.76
C GLU A 154 -17.89 -7.58 28.95
N LYS A 155 -16.82 -8.08 28.31
CA LYS A 155 -16.83 -9.35 27.57
C LYS A 155 -16.91 -10.58 28.47
N GLN A 156 -16.38 -10.49 29.69
CA GLN A 156 -16.45 -11.57 30.70
C GLN A 156 -17.62 -11.42 31.68
N ALA A 157 -18.48 -10.42 31.48
CA ALA A 157 -19.66 -10.23 32.31
C ALA A 157 -20.54 -11.49 32.32
N THR A 158 -20.91 -11.95 33.51
CA THR A 158 -21.87 -13.03 33.67
C THR A 158 -23.28 -12.46 33.69
N LEU A 159 -24.22 -13.16 33.05
CA LEU A 159 -25.62 -12.72 33.01
C LEU A 159 -26.42 -13.39 34.13
N VAL A 160 -26.86 -12.60 35.09
CA VAL A 160 -27.66 -13.06 36.23
C VAL A 160 -29.12 -12.62 36.02
N PRO A 161 -30.11 -13.52 36.03
CA PRO A 161 -31.51 -13.14 35.91
C PRO A 161 -31.96 -12.32 37.13
N VAL A 162 -32.68 -11.22 36.88
CA VAL A 162 -33.21 -10.33 37.92
C VAL A 162 -34.71 -10.16 37.73
N GLU A 163 -35.48 -10.46 38.77
CA GLU A 163 -36.95 -10.39 38.73
C GLU A 163 -37.52 -9.25 39.61
N ASP A 164 -36.70 -8.69 40.50
CA ASP A 164 -37.15 -7.79 41.58
C ASP A 164 -37.03 -6.28 41.26
N ARG A 165 -36.58 -5.91 40.06
CA ARG A 165 -36.43 -4.50 39.64
C ARG A 165 -36.83 -4.26 38.19
N PRO A 166 -37.31 -3.05 37.84
CA PRO A 166 -37.54 -2.66 36.45
C PRO A 166 -36.22 -2.59 35.68
N LEU A 167 -36.31 -2.69 34.35
CA LEU A 167 -35.18 -2.67 33.41
C LEU A 167 -34.39 -1.36 33.49
N GLN A 168 -33.06 -1.44 33.61
CA GLN A 168 -32.18 -0.28 33.69
C GLN A 168 -31.13 -0.28 32.56
N MET A 169 -30.45 0.85 32.40
CA MET A 169 -29.36 0.97 31.43
C MET A 169 -28.20 0.07 31.85
N GLY A 170 -27.60 -0.64 30.88
CA GLY A 170 -26.53 -1.64 31.13
C GLY A 170 -27.02 -3.08 31.34
N ASP A 171 -28.32 -3.31 31.52
CA ASP A 171 -28.89 -4.66 31.61
C ASP A 171 -29.00 -5.33 30.22
N VAL A 172 -29.27 -6.63 30.24
CA VAL A 172 -29.62 -7.43 29.06
C VAL A 172 -31.07 -7.87 29.18
N ALA A 173 -31.92 -7.36 28.29
CA ALA A 173 -33.30 -7.76 28.18
C ALA A 173 -33.46 -8.91 27.17
N ILE A 174 -34.26 -9.92 27.53
CA ILE A 174 -34.81 -10.86 26.56
C ILE A 174 -36.20 -10.39 26.21
N VAL A 175 -36.42 -10.04 24.95
CA VAL A 175 -37.67 -9.47 24.48
C VAL A 175 -38.22 -10.18 23.26
N ASP A 176 -39.54 -10.16 23.16
CA ASP A 176 -40.23 -10.37 21.89
C ASP A 176 -40.60 -8.99 21.34
N TYR A 177 -40.22 -8.70 20.11
CA TYR A 177 -40.56 -7.44 19.46
C TYR A 177 -41.28 -7.67 18.13
N GLU A 178 -42.22 -6.78 17.83
CA GLU A 178 -42.93 -6.72 16.56
C GLU A 178 -43.00 -5.26 16.10
N GLY A 179 -42.37 -4.96 14.96
CA GLY A 179 -42.41 -3.65 14.32
C GLY A 179 -43.63 -3.51 13.43
N ARG A 180 -44.31 -2.37 13.54
CA ARG A 180 -45.48 -1.98 12.73
C ARG A 180 -45.26 -0.57 12.20
N PHE A 181 -45.79 -0.24 11.03
CA PHE A 181 -45.74 1.15 10.56
C PHE A 181 -46.61 2.04 11.46
N ALA A 182 -46.10 3.24 11.78
CA ALA A 182 -46.89 4.21 12.50
C ALA A 182 -48.01 4.74 11.57
N PRO A 183 -49.24 4.92 12.08
CA PRO A 183 -50.30 5.50 11.27
C PRO A 183 -49.97 6.95 10.88
N ALA A 184 -50.31 7.35 9.66
CA ALA A 184 -50.36 8.77 9.30
C ALA A 184 -51.46 9.47 10.13
N GLU A 185 -51.30 10.77 10.44
CA GLU A 185 -52.23 11.53 11.27
C GLU A 185 -53.70 11.32 10.83
N GLY A 186 -54.48 10.59 11.63
CA GLY A 186 -55.90 10.36 11.43
C GLY A 186 -56.32 8.95 10.97
N GLU A 187 -55.41 8.00 10.76
CA GLU A 187 -55.73 6.60 10.42
C GLU A 187 -55.53 5.63 11.62
N GLU A 188 -56.33 4.56 11.67
CA GLU A 188 -56.11 3.46 12.63
C GLU A 188 -54.78 2.76 12.33
N LEU A 189 -54.07 2.32 13.37
CA LEU A 189 -52.81 1.58 13.23
C LEU A 189 -52.96 0.50 12.15
N SER A 190 -52.13 0.54 11.10
CA SER A 190 -52.08 -0.56 10.14
C SER A 190 -51.70 -1.82 10.91
N SER A 191 -52.63 -2.78 11.01
CA SER A 191 -52.46 -3.98 11.82
C SER A 191 -51.49 -5.01 11.19
N GLU A 192 -50.81 -4.65 10.09
CA GLU A 192 -49.90 -5.53 9.36
C GLU A 192 -48.47 -5.35 9.90
N PRO A 193 -47.84 -6.41 10.46
CA PRO A 193 -46.46 -6.36 10.90
C PRO A 193 -45.50 -6.21 9.72
N ILE A 194 -44.42 -5.46 9.91
CA ILE A 194 -43.42 -5.24 8.87
C ILE A 194 -42.67 -6.57 8.62
N PRO A 195 -42.64 -7.09 7.38
CA PRO A 195 -41.94 -8.32 7.08
C PRO A 195 -40.44 -8.20 7.40
N GLY A 196 -39.93 -9.08 8.25
CA GLY A 196 -38.53 -9.08 8.70
C GLY A 196 -38.25 -8.29 9.99
N VAL A 197 -39.21 -7.50 10.50
CA VAL A 197 -39.04 -6.71 11.73
C VAL A 197 -39.83 -7.34 12.88
N HIS A 198 -39.57 -8.62 13.14
CA HIS A 198 -40.08 -9.32 14.33
C HIS A 198 -39.01 -10.27 14.85
N GLY A 199 -38.93 -10.40 16.16
CA GLY A 199 -37.99 -11.30 16.83
C GLY A 199 -38.62 -11.88 18.07
N LYS A 200 -38.35 -13.16 18.34
CA LYS A 200 -38.71 -13.84 19.58
C LYS A 200 -37.46 -14.24 20.34
N ASP A 201 -37.52 -14.15 21.67
CA ASP A 201 -36.41 -14.44 22.58
C ASP A 201 -35.14 -13.68 22.17
N PHE A 202 -35.32 -12.45 21.69
CA PHE A 202 -34.23 -11.64 21.17
C PHE A 202 -33.50 -10.99 22.34
N ARG A 203 -32.17 -11.17 22.37
CA ARG A 203 -31.29 -10.58 23.36
C ARG A 203 -30.97 -9.15 22.98
N VAL A 204 -31.37 -8.20 23.82
CA VAL A 204 -31.08 -6.77 23.67
C VAL A 204 -30.18 -6.35 24.83
N ASP A 205 -28.92 -6.03 24.53
CA ASP A 205 -28.04 -5.36 25.49
C ASP A 205 -28.42 -3.86 25.51
N LEU A 206 -28.79 -3.31 26.66
CA LEU A 206 -29.19 -1.90 26.81
C LEU A 206 -27.97 -0.98 26.88
N GLU A 207 -27.29 -0.85 25.74
CA GLU A 207 -26.15 0.04 25.50
C GLU A 207 -26.54 1.15 24.52
N GLU A 208 -26.07 2.38 24.77
CA GLU A 208 -26.29 3.50 23.86
C GLU A 208 -25.62 3.24 22.49
N GLY A 209 -26.29 3.61 21.40
CA GLY A 209 -25.73 3.57 20.04
C GLY A 209 -25.70 2.20 19.35
N ARG A 210 -26.05 1.09 20.03
CA ARG A 210 -26.12 -0.24 19.40
C ARG A 210 -27.42 -0.46 18.60
N PHE A 211 -28.51 0.18 19.00
CA PHE A 211 -29.83 0.06 18.37
C PHE A 211 -30.37 1.43 17.93
N ILE A 212 -31.48 1.44 17.20
CA ILE A 212 -32.15 2.67 16.73
C ILE A 212 -32.38 3.60 17.93
N ALA A 213 -32.01 4.87 17.76
CA ALA A 213 -32.14 5.89 18.80
C ALA A 213 -33.57 5.92 19.37
N GLY A 214 -33.69 5.95 20.69
CA GLY A 214 -34.97 5.90 21.40
C GLY A 214 -35.51 4.50 21.69
N MET A 215 -35.02 3.43 21.04
CA MET A 215 -35.47 2.06 21.33
C MET A 215 -35.08 1.62 22.74
N VAL A 216 -33.80 1.77 23.08
CA VAL A 216 -33.24 1.41 24.39
C VAL A 216 -33.85 2.29 25.49
N GLU A 217 -33.90 3.60 25.28
CA GLU A 217 -34.48 4.57 26.23
C GLU A 217 -35.97 4.30 26.50
N GLY A 218 -36.73 3.92 25.47
CA GLY A 218 -38.15 3.60 25.62
C GLY A 218 -38.40 2.30 26.41
N MET A 219 -37.42 1.39 26.46
CA MET A 219 -37.51 0.13 27.21
C MET A 219 -37.12 0.29 28.68
N VAL A 220 -36.31 1.30 29.02
CA VAL A 220 -35.92 1.58 30.41
C VAL A 220 -37.17 1.80 31.27
N GLY A 221 -37.19 1.16 32.43
CA GLY A 221 -38.29 1.23 33.40
C GLY A 221 -39.40 0.19 33.20
N MET A 222 -39.34 -0.67 32.17
CA MET A 222 -40.29 -1.78 31.99
C MET A 222 -40.07 -2.88 33.02
N ASN A 223 -41.15 -3.48 33.51
CA ASN A 223 -41.10 -4.65 34.39
C ASN A 223 -41.12 -5.96 33.58
N PRO A 224 -40.63 -7.08 34.13
CA PRO A 224 -40.78 -8.39 33.50
C PRO A 224 -42.25 -8.66 33.14
N GLU A 225 -42.47 -9.30 31.99
CA GLU A 225 -43.78 -9.59 31.37
C GLU A 225 -44.59 -8.36 30.92
N GLU A 226 -44.03 -7.14 31.01
CA GLU A 226 -44.69 -5.93 30.55
C GLU A 226 -44.62 -5.77 29.02
N ILE A 227 -45.71 -5.27 28.44
CA ILE A 227 -45.82 -4.97 27.02
C ILE A 227 -45.85 -3.45 26.87
N LYS A 228 -44.96 -2.90 26.06
CA LYS A 228 -44.89 -1.47 25.77
C LYS A 228 -44.77 -1.22 24.28
N ASP A 229 -45.52 -0.24 23.80
CA ASP A 229 -45.46 0.24 22.43
C ASP A 229 -44.56 1.47 22.40
N ILE A 230 -43.48 1.42 21.62
CA ILE A 230 -42.48 2.49 21.49
C ILE A 230 -42.53 3.01 20.05
N SER A 231 -42.85 4.29 19.89
CA SER A 231 -42.85 4.94 18.58
C SER A 231 -41.45 5.49 18.28
N LEU A 232 -40.85 5.04 17.17
CA LEU A 232 -39.50 5.36 16.73
C LEU A 232 -39.50 5.77 15.26
N VAL A 233 -38.41 6.38 14.82
CA VAL A 233 -38.16 6.67 13.39
C VAL A 233 -36.85 6.00 13.01
N PHE A 234 -36.84 5.27 11.91
CA PHE A 234 -35.58 4.72 11.39
C PHE A 234 -34.69 5.85 10.86
N PRO A 235 -33.36 5.76 11.03
CA PRO A 235 -32.44 6.75 10.48
C PRO A 235 -32.51 6.78 8.95
N ASP A 236 -32.16 7.92 8.35
CA ASP A 236 -32.16 8.11 6.89
C ASP A 236 -31.14 7.20 6.19
N GLU A 237 -30.03 6.87 6.87
CA GLU A 237 -28.99 5.96 6.39
C GLU A 237 -29.19 4.52 6.90
N TYR A 238 -30.37 3.94 6.68
CA TYR A 238 -30.64 2.55 7.04
C TYR A 238 -30.34 1.60 5.85
N PRO A 239 -29.73 0.40 6.06
CA PRO A 239 -29.35 -0.52 4.97
C PRO A 239 -30.52 -0.99 4.09
N GLN A 240 -31.75 -0.84 4.54
CA GLN A 240 -32.97 -1.18 3.82
C GLN A 240 -33.71 0.11 3.44
N GLU A 241 -33.66 0.46 2.14
CA GLU A 241 -34.24 1.71 1.60
C GLU A 241 -35.74 1.86 1.89
N ASP A 242 -36.47 0.74 1.99
CA ASP A 242 -37.91 0.73 2.27
C ASP A 242 -38.27 1.17 3.70
N LEU A 243 -37.32 1.13 4.64
CA LEU A 243 -37.53 1.45 6.05
C LEU A 243 -36.86 2.77 6.48
N ALA A 244 -35.90 3.27 5.69
CA ALA A 244 -35.18 4.50 5.99
C ALA A 244 -36.14 5.70 6.15
N GLY A 245 -35.98 6.47 7.24
CA GLY A 245 -36.79 7.66 7.53
C GLY A 245 -38.26 7.41 7.87
N GLN A 246 -38.72 6.14 7.94
CA GLN A 246 -40.13 5.85 8.21
C GLN A 246 -40.44 5.78 9.71
N PRO A 247 -41.58 6.37 10.15
CA PRO A 247 -42.04 6.24 11.53
C PRO A 247 -42.66 4.85 11.75
N VAL A 248 -42.25 4.20 12.83
CA VAL A 248 -42.66 2.84 13.18
C VAL A 248 -43.00 2.73 14.67
N VAL A 249 -43.91 1.83 15.00
CA VAL A 249 -44.25 1.48 16.38
C VAL A 249 -43.74 0.07 16.64
N PHE A 250 -42.82 -0.06 17.58
CA PHE A 250 -42.34 -1.33 18.09
C PHE A 250 -43.16 -1.74 19.30
N ARG A 251 -43.88 -2.85 19.18
CA ARG A 251 -44.49 -3.50 20.33
C ARG A 251 -43.48 -4.45 20.94
N ILE A 252 -42.97 -4.10 22.11
CA ILE A 252 -41.94 -4.87 22.83
C ILE A 252 -42.58 -5.52 24.04
N THR A 253 -42.37 -6.83 24.17
CA THR A 253 -42.77 -7.62 25.34
C THR A 253 -41.50 -8.05 26.06
N LEU A 254 -41.29 -7.56 27.28
CA LEU A 254 -40.15 -7.94 28.10
C LEU A 254 -40.41 -9.31 28.73
N LYS A 255 -39.59 -10.31 28.43
CA LYS A 255 -39.71 -11.65 29.03
C LYS A 255 -38.88 -11.78 30.27
N GLU A 256 -37.58 -11.55 30.13
CA GLU A 256 -36.61 -11.70 31.22
C GLU A 256 -35.67 -10.51 31.24
N ILE A 257 -35.26 -10.11 32.44
CA ILE A 257 -34.19 -9.14 32.66
C ILE A 257 -32.99 -9.92 33.18
N LYS A 258 -31.82 -9.67 32.59
CA LYS A 258 -30.54 -10.21 33.05
C LYS A 258 -29.60 -9.05 33.34
N GLU A 259 -29.10 -8.97 34.54
CA GLU A 259 -28.06 -8.01 34.93
C GLU A 259 -26.69 -8.54 34.47
N LYS A 260 -25.87 -7.65 33.92
CA LYS A 260 -24.46 -7.93 33.66
C LYS A 260 -23.70 -7.78 34.96
N GLU A 261 -23.40 -8.89 35.61
CA GLU A 261 -22.47 -8.90 36.73
C GLU A 261 -21.05 -8.86 36.14
N LEU A 262 -20.44 -7.67 36.22
CA LEU A 262 -19.06 -7.47 35.82
C LEU A 262 -18.16 -8.15 36.87
N PRO A 263 -17.23 -9.04 36.47
CA PRO A 263 -16.27 -9.60 37.41
C PRO A 263 -15.46 -8.48 38.06
N GLU A 264 -15.09 -8.63 39.33
CA GLU A 264 -14.21 -7.65 39.97
C GLU A 264 -12.85 -7.65 39.25
N LEU A 265 -12.20 -6.48 39.15
CA LEU A 265 -10.85 -6.38 38.57
C LEU A 265 -9.82 -6.84 39.59
N ASP A 266 -9.80 -8.14 39.86
CA ASP A 266 -8.92 -8.81 40.80
C ASP A 266 -7.94 -9.76 40.10
N ASP A 267 -7.20 -10.52 40.90
CA ASP A 267 -6.17 -11.45 40.40
C ASP A 267 -6.80 -12.61 39.63
N ASP A 268 -8.02 -13.05 39.99
CA ASP A 268 -8.75 -14.10 39.28
C ASP A 268 -9.14 -13.62 37.86
N PHE A 269 -9.57 -12.36 37.72
CA PHE A 269 -9.81 -11.75 36.40
C PHE A 269 -8.53 -11.69 35.55
N ALA A 270 -7.39 -11.33 36.16
CA ALA A 270 -6.11 -11.24 35.45
C ALA A 270 -5.65 -12.60 34.89
N GLU A 271 -5.83 -13.68 35.67
CA GLU A 271 -5.55 -15.05 35.23
C GLU A 271 -6.48 -15.49 34.08
N GLU A 272 -7.75 -15.06 34.08
CA GLU A 272 -8.71 -15.46 33.05
C GLU A 272 -8.48 -14.74 31.71
N VAL A 273 -8.12 -13.46 31.74
CA VAL A 273 -7.95 -12.64 30.51
C VAL A 273 -6.53 -12.66 29.96
N SER A 274 -5.54 -13.12 30.74
CA SER A 274 -4.14 -12.95 30.40
C SER A 274 -3.26 -14.11 30.88
N LYS A 275 -1.94 -13.95 30.69
CA LYS A 275 -0.91 -14.87 31.17
C LYS A 275 -0.34 -14.49 32.54
N TYR A 276 -0.86 -13.43 33.14
CA TYR A 276 -0.38 -12.84 34.40
C TYR A 276 -1.22 -13.35 35.58
N GLU A 277 -0.58 -13.53 36.74
CA GLU A 277 -1.21 -14.06 37.95
C GLU A 277 -1.87 -12.96 38.79
N THR A 278 -1.57 -11.68 38.54
CA THR A 278 -2.13 -10.56 39.31
C THR A 278 -2.59 -9.40 38.43
N ILE A 279 -3.61 -8.67 38.91
CA ILE A 279 -4.12 -7.47 38.23
C ILE A 279 -3.06 -6.36 38.16
N ALA A 280 -2.17 -6.31 39.14
CA ALA A 280 -1.08 -5.35 39.19
C ALA A 280 -0.05 -5.61 38.08
N GLU A 281 0.36 -6.87 37.88
CA GLU A 281 1.27 -7.26 36.79
C GLU A 281 0.65 -7.04 35.42
N LEU A 282 -0.64 -7.34 35.26
CA LEU A 282 -1.38 -7.06 34.02
C LEU A 282 -1.39 -5.56 33.71
N ARG A 283 -1.70 -4.72 34.70
CA ARG A 283 -1.71 -3.26 34.55
C ARG A 283 -0.33 -2.71 34.19
N GLU A 284 0.72 -3.12 34.89
CA GLU A 284 2.09 -2.67 34.62
C GLU A 284 2.56 -3.09 33.22
N SER A 285 2.28 -4.32 32.82
CA SER A 285 2.63 -4.81 31.48
C SER A 285 1.90 -4.02 30.39
N LEU A 286 0.59 -3.80 30.54
CA LEU A 286 -0.21 -3.07 29.55
C LEU A 286 0.17 -1.59 29.50
N GLU A 287 0.44 -0.98 30.65
CA GLU A 287 0.96 0.39 30.72
C GLU A 287 2.28 0.50 29.95
N LYS A 288 3.21 -0.45 30.16
CA LYS A 288 4.47 -0.49 29.42
C LYS A 288 4.26 -0.71 27.92
N GLU A 289 3.38 -1.63 27.53
CA GLU A 289 3.05 -1.88 26.11
C GLU A 289 2.46 -0.63 25.44
N PHE A 290 1.52 0.06 26.09
CA PHE A 290 0.92 1.29 25.55
C PHE A 290 1.89 2.47 25.55
N GLN A 291 2.80 2.56 26.53
CA GLN A 291 3.88 3.54 26.51
C GLN A 291 4.87 3.26 25.37
N GLU A 292 5.26 2.00 25.15
CA GLU A 292 6.10 1.58 24.04
C GLU A 292 5.40 1.84 22.69
N GLU A 293 4.10 1.57 22.58
CA GLU A 293 3.30 1.86 21.39
C GLU A 293 3.26 3.37 21.09
N ALA A 294 3.00 4.20 22.10
CA ALA A 294 2.98 5.66 21.99
C ALA A 294 4.36 6.23 21.59
N ALA A 295 5.44 5.70 22.20
CA ALA A 295 6.80 6.07 21.86
C ALA A 295 7.17 5.66 20.42
N ASN A 296 6.76 4.45 20.00
CA ASN A 296 6.97 3.97 18.64
C ASN A 296 6.17 4.78 17.62
N ALA A 297 4.94 5.17 17.95
CA ALA A 297 4.12 6.05 17.11
C ALA A 297 4.78 7.42 16.92
N THR A 298 5.28 8.02 18.00
CA THR A 298 6.03 9.29 17.96
C THR A 298 7.32 9.15 17.14
N LYS A 299 8.09 8.06 17.34
CA LYS A 299 9.30 7.79 16.57
C LYS A 299 8.99 7.68 15.08
N LYS A 300 7.93 6.94 14.73
CA LYS A 300 7.48 6.76 13.34
C LYS A 300 7.04 8.09 12.72
N SER A 301 6.23 8.88 13.41
CA SER A 301 5.80 10.21 12.98
C SER A 301 7.00 11.13 12.71
N THR A 302 7.99 11.11 13.60
CA THR A 302 9.24 11.86 13.43
C THR A 302 10.01 11.40 12.20
N GLN A 303 10.18 10.09 12.01
CA GLN A 303 10.86 9.53 10.84
C GLN A 303 10.14 9.88 9.53
N ASP A 304 8.81 9.77 9.51
CA ASP A 304 7.99 10.11 8.35
C ASP A 304 8.14 11.60 7.99
N ALA A 305 8.17 12.50 8.98
CA ALA A 305 8.43 13.92 8.77
C ALA A 305 9.85 14.21 8.24
N ILE A 306 10.88 13.50 8.73
CA ILE A 306 12.25 13.59 8.19
C ILE A 306 12.27 13.15 6.73
N ILE A 307 11.64 12.02 6.42
CA ILE A 307 11.59 11.47 5.06
C ILE A 307 10.87 12.45 4.13
N ALA A 308 9.72 13.01 4.54
CA ALA A 308 8.99 13.97 3.73
C ALA A 308 9.85 15.19 3.36
N GLN A 309 10.55 15.79 4.34
CA GLN A 309 11.46 16.91 4.08
C GLN A 309 12.66 16.53 3.19
N LEU A 310 13.26 15.35 3.42
CA LEU A 310 14.34 14.85 2.56
C LEU A 310 13.87 14.67 1.11
N MET A 311 12.63 14.24 0.92
CA MET A 311 12.05 14.01 -0.40
C MET A 311 11.78 15.30 -1.16
N GLU A 312 11.60 16.44 -0.48
CA GLU A 312 11.50 17.76 -1.09
C GLU A 312 12.88 18.34 -1.43
N LEU A 313 13.87 18.18 -0.55
CA LEU A 313 15.21 18.74 -0.72
C LEU A 313 16.08 17.97 -1.72
N CYS A 314 15.93 16.64 -1.78
CA CYS A 314 16.78 15.80 -2.61
C CYS A 314 16.19 15.60 -4.00
N THR A 315 17.04 15.61 -5.02
CA THR A 315 16.70 15.22 -6.39
C THR A 315 17.40 13.92 -6.75
N ALA A 316 16.68 13.02 -7.43
CA ALA A 316 17.21 11.75 -7.88
C ALA A 316 16.63 11.43 -9.26
N ASP A 317 17.52 11.28 -10.25
CA ASP A 317 17.14 10.87 -11.60
C ASP A 317 17.10 9.35 -11.65
N ILE A 318 15.92 8.76 -11.49
CA ILE A 318 15.75 7.30 -11.36
C ILE A 318 15.35 6.69 -12.71
N PRO A 319 16.08 5.66 -13.20
CA PRO A 319 15.76 5.03 -14.47
C PRO A 319 14.49 4.18 -14.41
N ASP A 320 13.77 4.09 -15.54
CA ASP A 320 12.50 3.35 -15.64
C ASP A 320 12.66 1.87 -15.28
N THR A 321 13.81 1.24 -15.59
CA THR A 321 14.04 -0.17 -15.21
C THR A 321 13.92 -0.38 -13.69
N MET A 322 14.47 0.52 -12.86
CA MET A 322 14.33 0.38 -11.40
C MET A 322 12.91 0.67 -10.94
N ILE A 323 12.22 1.63 -11.57
CA ILE A 323 10.83 1.93 -11.27
C ILE A 323 9.93 0.72 -11.57
N GLN A 324 10.14 0.04 -12.70
CA GLN A 324 9.37 -1.16 -13.06
C GLN A 324 9.60 -2.33 -12.11
N ASP A 325 10.85 -2.53 -11.67
CA ASP A 325 11.18 -3.53 -10.66
C ASP A 325 10.49 -3.20 -9.33
N GLN A 326 10.52 -1.94 -8.90
CA GLN A 326 9.87 -1.48 -7.68
C GLN A 326 8.34 -1.59 -7.75
N ILE A 327 7.72 -1.24 -8.88
CA ILE A 327 6.27 -1.45 -9.11
C ILE A 327 5.92 -2.92 -8.94
N THR A 328 6.76 -3.82 -9.47
CA THR A 328 6.52 -5.27 -9.36
C THR A 328 6.60 -5.75 -7.91
N GLN A 329 7.53 -5.19 -7.12
CA GLN A 329 7.61 -5.47 -5.68
C GLN A 329 6.39 -4.95 -4.91
N VAL A 330 5.98 -3.70 -5.14
CA VAL A 330 4.78 -3.10 -4.50
C VAL A 330 3.53 -3.93 -4.80
N LEU A 331 3.34 -4.34 -6.07
CA LEU A 331 2.21 -5.16 -6.46
C LEU A 331 2.26 -6.57 -5.85
N THR A 332 3.44 -7.15 -5.71
CA THR A 332 3.61 -8.47 -5.07
C THR A 332 3.30 -8.39 -3.58
N GLN A 333 3.78 -7.35 -2.89
CA GLN A 333 3.46 -7.13 -1.48
C GLN A 333 1.95 -6.91 -1.27
N THR A 334 1.33 -6.10 -2.12
CA THR A 334 -0.13 -5.87 -2.11
C THR A 334 -0.89 -7.17 -2.33
N ALA A 335 -0.44 -8.00 -3.28
CA ALA A 335 -1.04 -9.30 -3.54
C ALA A 335 -0.94 -10.24 -2.32
N MET A 336 0.21 -10.29 -1.65
CA MET A 336 0.39 -11.12 -0.44
C MET A 336 -0.53 -10.68 0.70
N GLN A 337 -0.69 -9.37 0.92
CA GLN A 337 -1.62 -8.84 1.93
C GLN A 337 -3.08 -9.17 1.60
N MET A 338 -3.47 -9.03 0.32
CA MET A 338 -4.81 -9.37 -0.14
C MET A 338 -5.10 -10.87 0.01
N GLU A 339 -4.14 -11.74 -0.27
CA GLU A 339 -4.28 -13.19 -0.08
C GLU A 339 -4.48 -13.55 1.40
N GLN A 340 -3.78 -12.89 2.31
CA GLN A 340 -3.97 -13.06 3.76
C GLN A 340 -5.38 -12.64 4.22
N MET A 341 -5.98 -11.65 3.56
CA MET A 341 -7.37 -11.24 3.79
C MET A 341 -8.40 -12.12 3.06
N GLY A 342 -7.98 -13.17 2.35
CA GLY A 342 -8.86 -14.09 1.63
C GLY A 342 -9.42 -13.55 0.32
N ILE A 343 -8.82 -12.49 -0.25
CA ILE A 343 -9.25 -11.88 -1.51
C ILE A 343 -8.71 -12.68 -2.70
N ASP A 344 -9.56 -12.97 -3.69
CA ASP A 344 -9.14 -13.71 -4.89
C ASP A 344 -8.35 -12.81 -5.86
N LEU A 345 -7.03 -12.97 -5.83
CA LEU A 345 -6.09 -12.25 -6.69
C LEU A 345 -6.35 -12.42 -8.19
N ARG A 346 -7.01 -13.52 -8.61
CA ARG A 346 -7.26 -13.79 -10.03
C ARG A 346 -8.26 -12.83 -10.64
N GLN A 347 -9.14 -12.24 -9.83
CA GLN A 347 -10.12 -11.26 -10.28
C GLN A 347 -9.52 -9.85 -10.40
N LEU A 348 -8.47 -9.55 -9.63
CA LEU A 348 -7.82 -8.25 -9.61
C LEU A 348 -6.64 -8.15 -10.60
N PHE A 349 -5.79 -9.18 -10.67
CA PHE A 349 -4.61 -9.24 -11.54
C PHE A 349 -4.94 -9.81 -12.92
N THR A 350 -5.92 -9.23 -13.62
CA THR A 350 -6.27 -9.58 -15.00
C THR A 350 -5.38 -8.83 -16.01
N GLN A 351 -5.29 -9.32 -17.25
CA GLN A 351 -4.51 -8.64 -18.30
C GLN A 351 -5.00 -7.21 -18.59
N GLU A 352 -6.28 -6.93 -18.34
CA GLU A 352 -6.88 -5.61 -18.56
C GLU A 352 -6.62 -4.65 -17.39
N ASN A 353 -6.61 -5.16 -16.15
CA ASN A 353 -6.42 -4.33 -14.95
C ASN A 353 -4.96 -4.11 -14.58
N LEU A 354 -4.07 -5.04 -14.94
CA LEU A 354 -2.65 -4.98 -14.57
C LEU A 354 -1.96 -3.68 -15.03
N PRO A 355 -2.18 -3.13 -16.25
CA PRO A 355 -1.59 -1.85 -16.64
C PRO A 355 -2.05 -0.70 -15.74
N LYS A 356 -3.33 -0.64 -15.39
CA LYS A 356 -3.87 0.39 -14.48
C LYS A 356 -3.29 0.27 -13.07
N LEU A 357 -3.17 -0.96 -12.56
CA LEU A 357 -2.53 -1.20 -11.27
C LEU A 357 -1.06 -0.76 -11.25
N ARG A 358 -0.33 -1.01 -12.34
CA ARG A 358 1.07 -0.55 -12.47
C ARG A 358 1.18 0.97 -12.52
N GLU A 359 0.29 1.65 -13.26
CA GLU A 359 0.24 3.11 -13.29
C GLU A 359 -0.09 3.71 -11.93
N ASN A 360 -1.09 3.15 -11.23
CA ASN A 360 -1.47 3.61 -9.88
C ASN A 360 -0.37 3.37 -8.84
N ALA A 361 0.41 2.29 -8.98
CA ALA A 361 1.53 1.98 -8.10
C ALA A 361 2.81 2.78 -8.44
N ARG A 362 2.87 3.44 -9.59
CA ARG A 362 4.07 4.15 -10.06
C ARG A 362 4.51 5.29 -9.12
N PRO A 363 3.63 6.17 -8.61
CA PRO A 363 4.03 7.24 -7.70
C PRO A 363 4.59 6.69 -6.37
N GLU A 364 3.93 5.67 -5.81
CA GLU A 364 4.39 5.01 -4.57
C GLU A 364 5.74 4.32 -4.77
N ALA A 365 5.90 3.60 -5.89
CA ALA A 365 7.15 2.94 -6.25
C ALA A 365 8.29 3.97 -6.42
N PHE A 366 8.02 5.09 -7.11
CA PHE A 366 9.01 6.15 -7.27
C PHE A 366 9.40 6.76 -5.92
N ALA A 367 8.42 7.06 -5.06
CA ALA A 367 8.67 7.64 -3.74
C ALA A 367 9.52 6.71 -2.86
N ARG A 368 9.14 5.42 -2.75
CA ARG A 368 9.91 4.41 -2.00
C ARG A 368 11.33 4.26 -2.52
N LEU A 369 11.49 4.22 -3.85
CA LEU A 369 12.80 4.03 -4.46
C LEU A 369 13.70 5.25 -4.23
N LYS A 370 13.16 6.46 -4.38
CA LYS A 370 13.86 7.71 -4.09
C LYS A 370 14.27 7.77 -2.62
N GLN A 371 13.38 7.42 -1.69
CA GLN A 371 13.70 7.34 -0.26
C GLN A 371 14.89 6.41 0.01
N THR A 372 14.84 5.17 -0.49
CA THR A 372 15.92 4.20 -0.30
C THR A 372 17.25 4.69 -0.86
N LEU A 373 17.23 5.32 -2.04
CA LEU A 373 18.43 5.85 -2.67
C LEU A 373 19.03 7.03 -1.91
N VAL A 374 18.19 7.97 -1.44
CA VAL A 374 18.61 9.12 -0.64
C VAL A 374 19.25 8.66 0.67
N ILE A 375 18.58 7.78 1.41
CA ILE A 375 19.08 7.23 2.67
C ILE A 375 20.43 6.51 2.46
N LYS A 376 20.52 5.69 1.41
CA LYS A 376 21.75 4.96 1.08
C LYS A 376 22.90 5.90 0.72
N GLU A 377 22.62 7.01 0.03
CA GLU A 377 23.65 7.97 -0.33
C GLU A 377 24.12 8.78 0.89
N ILE A 378 23.21 9.20 1.79
CA ILE A 378 23.55 9.83 3.08
C ILE A 378 24.45 8.89 3.89
N ALA A 379 24.06 7.62 4.00
CA ALA A 379 24.84 6.61 4.73
C ALA A 379 26.27 6.45 4.19
N LYS A 380 26.46 6.55 2.86
CA LYS A 380 27.80 6.50 2.24
C LYS A 380 28.60 7.77 2.54
N VAL A 381 27.99 8.94 2.41
CA VAL A 381 28.65 10.24 2.66
C VAL A 381 29.11 10.34 4.11
N GLU A 382 28.24 9.94 5.04
CA GLU A 382 28.51 9.95 6.48
C GLU A 382 29.25 8.69 6.99
N ASN A 383 29.50 7.74 6.10
CA ASN A 383 30.25 6.51 6.36
C ASN A 383 29.66 5.68 7.53
N ILE A 384 28.32 5.60 7.58
CA ILE A 384 27.57 4.80 8.54
C ILE A 384 27.81 3.32 8.24
N LYS A 385 28.21 2.56 9.27
CA LYS A 385 28.56 1.14 9.13
C LYS A 385 27.75 0.30 10.10
N ILE A 386 27.17 -0.78 9.57
CA ILE A 386 26.51 -1.80 10.37
C ILE A 386 27.53 -2.90 10.69
N GLY A 387 27.62 -3.28 11.96
CA GLY A 387 28.49 -4.37 12.40
C GLY A 387 27.96 -5.72 11.93
N GLU A 388 28.86 -6.63 11.51
CA GLU A 388 28.46 -7.97 11.04
C GLU A 388 27.65 -8.77 12.07
N SER A 389 27.91 -8.56 13.37
CA SER A 389 27.16 -9.20 14.45
C SER A 389 25.67 -8.84 14.44
N ALA A 390 25.33 -7.57 14.15
CA ALA A 390 23.95 -7.11 14.12
C ALA A 390 23.19 -7.68 12.91
N ILE A 391 23.85 -7.76 11.75
CA ILE A 391 23.30 -8.37 10.53
C ILE A 391 23.00 -9.85 10.81
N GLN A 392 23.92 -10.55 11.45
CA GLN A 392 23.76 -11.97 11.75
C GLN A 392 22.61 -12.22 12.72
N GLU A 393 22.55 -11.46 13.82
CA GLU A 393 21.46 -11.55 14.80
C GLU A 393 20.10 -11.30 14.15
N ARG A 394 19.96 -10.19 13.40
CA ARG A 394 18.70 -9.85 12.74
C ARG A 394 18.31 -10.87 11.67
N SER A 395 19.28 -11.38 10.90
CA SER A 395 19.02 -12.44 9.91
C SER A 395 18.50 -13.71 10.58
N GLN A 396 19.01 -14.06 11.76
CA GLN A 396 18.57 -15.22 12.52
C GLN A 396 17.12 -15.03 13.02
N THR A 397 16.78 -13.84 13.54
CA THR A 397 15.40 -13.50 13.92
C THR A 397 14.43 -13.62 12.75
N VAL A 398 14.79 -13.12 11.57
CA VAL A 398 13.94 -13.20 10.37
C VAL A 398 13.76 -14.66 9.91
N ILE A 399 14.82 -15.48 9.97
CA ILE A 399 14.73 -16.91 9.65
C ILE A 399 13.78 -17.65 10.61
N GLU A 400 13.86 -17.34 11.90
CA GLU A 400 12.99 -17.92 12.92
C GLU A 400 11.51 -17.57 12.69
N GLN A 401 11.23 -16.33 12.29
CA GLN A 401 9.87 -15.89 11.94
C GLN A 401 9.33 -16.59 10.67
N LEU A 402 10.18 -16.84 9.68
CA LEU A 402 9.80 -17.44 8.40
C LEU A 402 9.62 -18.97 8.44
N SER A 403 9.74 -19.60 9.62
CA SER A 403 9.26 -20.97 9.91
C SER A 403 9.63 -22.05 8.87
N GLY A 404 10.85 -22.02 8.34
CA GLY A 404 11.39 -23.10 7.50
C GLY A 404 11.20 -22.95 5.99
N GLN A 405 10.86 -21.77 5.48
CA GLN A 405 10.97 -21.50 4.03
C GLN A 405 12.44 -21.51 3.58
N GLN A 406 12.71 -22.03 2.38
CA GLN A 406 14.04 -21.91 1.76
C GLN A 406 14.27 -20.45 1.36
N VAL A 407 15.04 -19.74 2.17
CA VAL A 407 15.48 -18.38 1.88
C VAL A 407 16.93 -18.43 1.37
N ASP A 408 17.20 -17.68 0.30
CA ASP A 408 18.55 -17.46 -0.20
C ASP A 408 19.32 -16.62 0.84
N ALA A 409 20.31 -17.24 1.49
CA ALA A 409 21.04 -16.64 2.60
C ALA A 409 21.77 -15.34 2.22
N ASP A 410 22.27 -15.26 0.98
CA ASP A 410 22.98 -14.07 0.51
C ASP A 410 22.01 -12.91 0.26
N LYS A 411 20.83 -13.19 -0.30
CA LYS A 411 19.78 -12.17 -0.51
C LYS A 411 19.20 -11.67 0.81
N LEU A 412 18.94 -12.58 1.75
CA LEU A 412 18.45 -12.20 3.07
C LEU A 412 19.46 -11.32 3.79
N ARG A 413 20.75 -11.68 3.74
CA ARG A 413 21.82 -10.88 4.33
C ARG A 413 21.86 -9.48 3.75
N GLN A 414 21.71 -9.33 2.43
CA GLN A 414 21.68 -8.02 1.79
C GLN A 414 20.47 -7.19 2.19
N LEU A 415 19.28 -7.78 2.22
CA LEU A 415 18.05 -7.10 2.67
C LEU A 415 18.19 -6.60 4.11
N VAL A 416 18.62 -7.49 5.01
CA VAL A 416 18.83 -7.13 6.43
C VAL A 416 19.89 -6.05 6.58
N TYR A 417 20.95 -6.07 5.76
CA TYR A 417 21.95 -5.01 5.77
C TYR A 417 21.39 -3.66 5.32
N ASP A 418 20.65 -3.63 4.20
CA ASP A 418 20.05 -2.41 3.68
C ASP A 418 19.00 -1.85 4.68
N ASP A 419 18.20 -2.70 5.32
CA ASP A 419 17.22 -2.32 6.34
C ASP A 419 17.90 -1.71 7.58
N LEU A 420 18.90 -2.39 8.15
CA LEU A 420 19.63 -1.89 9.32
C LEU A 420 20.40 -0.59 9.01
N LEU A 421 20.92 -0.47 7.80
CA LEU A 421 21.57 0.76 7.34
C LEU A 421 20.57 1.90 7.24
N ALA A 422 19.36 1.63 6.74
CA ALA A 422 18.31 2.64 6.67
C ALA A 422 17.88 3.09 8.08
N GLU A 423 17.63 2.15 9.00
CA GLU A 423 17.30 2.45 10.40
C GLU A 423 18.40 3.30 11.07
N ALA A 424 19.66 2.89 10.96
CA ALA A 424 20.78 3.62 11.56
C ALA A 424 20.98 5.02 10.96
N THR A 425 20.69 5.18 9.67
CA THR A 425 20.80 6.49 9.00
C THR A 425 19.68 7.42 9.41
N LEU A 426 18.45 6.91 9.55
CA LEU A 426 17.31 7.68 10.05
C LEU A 426 17.51 8.09 11.52
N ASP A 427 18.00 7.19 12.36
CA ASP A 427 18.31 7.50 13.76
C ASP A 427 19.41 8.58 13.84
N TRP A 428 20.46 8.50 13.01
CA TRP A 428 21.48 9.54 12.93
C TRP A 428 20.92 10.89 12.45
N LEU A 429 20.02 10.87 11.46
CA LEU A 429 19.35 12.09 10.98
C LEU A 429 18.46 12.69 12.07
N GLN A 430 17.76 11.87 12.84
CA GLN A 430 16.93 12.32 13.96
C GLN A 430 17.76 13.01 15.05
N ASP A 431 18.96 12.50 15.35
CA ASP A 431 19.89 13.13 16.31
C ASP A 431 20.45 14.48 15.82
N LYS A 432 20.42 14.74 14.51
CA LYS A 432 20.94 15.97 13.89
C LYS A 432 19.85 16.97 13.52
N ALA A 433 18.63 16.50 13.28
CA ALA A 433 17.50 17.35 12.94
C ALA A 433 17.04 18.16 14.15
N THR A 434 16.58 19.38 13.89
CA THR A 434 15.86 20.15 14.89
C THR A 434 14.40 19.70 14.85
N VAL A 435 13.98 18.93 15.86
CA VAL A 435 12.62 18.39 15.95
C VAL A 435 11.78 19.26 16.90
N GLU A 436 10.72 19.85 16.37
CA GLU A 436 9.67 20.48 17.16
C GLU A 436 8.51 19.48 17.29
N LEU A 437 8.28 18.98 18.50
CA LEU A 437 7.19 18.06 18.79
C LEU A 437 5.89 18.84 19.00
N VAL A 438 4.85 18.49 18.23
CA VAL A 438 3.50 19.05 18.35
C VAL A 438 2.52 17.94 18.74
N PRO A 439 1.42 18.24 19.46
CA PRO A 439 0.47 17.20 19.85
C PRO A 439 -0.17 16.52 18.62
N GLU A 440 -0.51 15.23 18.77
CA GLU A 440 -1.18 14.41 17.75
C GLU A 440 -2.41 15.12 17.15
N GLY A 441 -2.48 15.17 15.82
CA GLY A 441 -3.57 15.80 15.06
C GLY A 441 -3.37 17.28 14.70
N THR A 442 -2.30 17.93 15.18
CA THR A 442 -2.06 19.36 14.91
C THR A 442 -1.53 19.61 13.49
N LEU A 443 -0.81 18.66 12.90
CA LEU A 443 -0.24 18.83 11.55
C LEU A 443 -1.30 18.59 10.46
N LYS A 444 -2.17 17.60 10.67
CA LYS A 444 -3.34 17.39 9.79
C LYS A 444 -4.31 18.58 9.83
N ALA A 445 -4.58 19.15 11.01
CA ALA A 445 -5.43 20.33 11.14
C ALA A 445 -4.85 21.53 10.38
N ALA A 446 -3.53 21.75 10.44
CA ALA A 446 -2.85 22.84 9.74
C ALA A 446 -2.85 22.66 8.20
N GLU A 447 -2.66 21.44 7.68
CA GLU A 447 -2.80 21.19 6.23
C GLU A 447 -4.23 21.39 5.74
N THR A 448 -5.23 21.07 6.59
CA THR A 448 -6.65 21.27 6.27
C THR A 448 -7.02 22.76 6.28
N GLU A 449 -6.48 23.54 7.22
CA GLU A 449 -6.66 25.00 7.27
C GLU A 449 -5.93 25.72 6.10
N GLU A 450 -4.72 25.31 5.71
CA GLU A 450 -4.00 25.89 4.56
C GLU A 450 -4.67 25.56 3.22
N THR A 451 -5.31 24.39 3.08
CA THR A 451 -6.10 24.05 1.89
C THR A 451 -7.44 24.80 1.83
N GLU A 452 -8.08 25.07 2.96
CA GLU A 452 -9.28 25.92 3.01
C GLU A 452 -8.97 27.42 2.71
N GLU A 453 -7.86 27.97 3.22
CA GLU A 453 -7.48 29.36 2.91
C GLU A 453 -7.05 29.56 1.44
N THR A 454 -6.49 28.54 0.78
CA THR A 454 -6.15 28.61 -0.65
C THR A 454 -7.36 28.44 -1.58
N GLU A 455 -8.42 27.75 -1.15
CA GLU A 455 -9.70 27.72 -1.88
C GLU A 455 -10.50 29.01 -1.70
N GLU A 456 -10.51 29.62 -0.50
CA GLU A 456 -11.21 30.91 -0.29
C GLU A 456 -10.57 32.07 -1.06
N THR A 457 -9.25 32.09 -1.22
CA THR A 457 -8.56 33.17 -1.97
C THR A 457 -8.74 33.09 -3.49
N GLN A 458 -9.13 31.95 -4.06
CA GLN A 458 -9.41 31.82 -5.51
C GLN A 458 -10.83 32.22 -5.91
N THR A 459 -11.76 32.41 -4.97
CA THR A 459 -13.17 32.70 -5.28
C THR A 459 -13.53 34.20 -5.30
N ILE A 460 -12.60 35.10 -4.94
CA ILE A 460 -12.91 36.53 -4.76
C ILE A 460 -12.62 37.40 -6.01
N ASP A 461 -11.94 36.90 -7.04
CA ASP A 461 -11.48 37.77 -8.16
C ASP A 461 -12.08 37.44 -9.55
N VAL A 462 -13.41 37.29 -9.66
CA VAL A 462 -14.13 37.46 -10.94
C VAL A 462 -15.57 37.97 -10.73
N SER A 463 -15.77 39.27 -10.47
CA SER A 463 -16.96 40.02 -10.98
C SER A 463 -16.96 41.50 -10.56
N ALA A 464 -16.10 42.31 -11.19
CA ALA A 464 -16.25 43.77 -11.14
C ALA A 464 -15.73 44.46 -12.41
N SER A 465 -16.44 44.29 -13.52
CA SER A 465 -16.52 45.19 -14.68
C SER A 465 -17.40 44.49 -15.73
N ASP A 466 -18.59 44.96 -16.09
CA ASP A 466 -18.73 46.16 -16.90
C ASP A 466 -20.15 46.71 -16.80
N SER A 467 -20.25 48.03 -16.70
CA SER A 467 -21.49 48.81 -16.69
C SER A 467 -21.40 49.78 -17.87
N GLU A 468 -22.52 49.95 -18.59
CA GLU A 468 -22.79 51.05 -19.55
C GLU A 468 -21.97 50.95 -20.86
N GLU A 469 -22.55 50.89 -22.05
CA GLU A 469 -23.59 51.75 -22.65
C GLU A 469 -24.24 51.07 -23.87
#